data_AF-F7Y6B1-F1
#
_entry.id   AF-F7Y6B1-F1
#
_cell.length_a   1.000
_cell.length_b   1.000
_cell.length_c   1.000
_cell.angle_alpha   90.00
_cell.angle_beta   90.00
_cell.angle_gamma   90.00
#
_symmetry.space_group_name_H-M   'P 1'
#
loop_
_entity.id
_entity.type
_entity.pdbx_description
1 polymer ?
#
loop_
_entity_poly.entity_id
_entity_poly.type
_entity_poly.pdbx_seq_one_letter_code
_entity_poly.pdbx_strand_id
1 'polypeptide(L)'
;MFTLTMNPASEGDALVLAWGDEDHSYHALVDLGRTKDYGTARPALKEMSNCELFVISHIDADHIEGAMPLVREAAAPFNPKEVWFNAYHHLVEARDRITAGLETEPLNAEQGEKLSSGIDKFNWKWNSRFASRIASRGSPEASGEISFAGLAIRLLSPNDADLAALIPRWMDELEANGLRPFDPDHGMGEPGSDREPLSGLDVEQLASKRFKEDTAAPNRSSIAFIAEFGGRRVLLGADAHPGIMERALRELGASEAEPYPLACFKVSHHGSKANTSPEILRILDCTAFAFSTDGSRHNHPDPETIARILVNDPVRQKVLYFNYAQENTTIWNDPETMRRFNYHCVFPAQGEQGLVISI
;
A
#
# COMPACT_ATOMS: atom_id res chain seq x y z
N MET A 1 8.21 -6.45 20.43
CA MET A 1 6.91 -6.13 19.81
C MET A 1 7.12 -5.86 18.33
N PHE A 2 6.24 -6.36 17.46
CA PHE A 2 6.16 -5.95 16.05
C PHE A 2 4.68 -5.95 15.65
N THR A 3 4.13 -4.81 15.27
CA THR A 3 2.69 -4.65 14.98
C THR A 3 2.45 -3.82 13.73
N LEU A 4 1.32 -4.09 13.07
CA LEU A 4 0.76 -3.27 12.01
C LEU A 4 -0.59 -2.72 12.48
N THR A 5 -0.69 -1.39 12.55
CA THR A 5 -1.96 -0.69 12.78
C THR A 5 -2.50 -0.18 11.45
N MET A 6 -3.73 -0.57 11.11
CA MET A 6 -4.52 0.05 10.06
C MET A 6 -5.44 1.10 10.70
N ASN A 7 -5.13 2.39 10.55
CA ASN A 7 -6.01 3.43 11.05
C ASN A 7 -7.26 3.57 10.17
N PRO A 8 -8.33 4.20 10.67
CA PRO A 8 -9.42 4.63 9.82
C PRO A 8 -8.92 5.65 8.78
N ALA A 9 -9.10 5.33 7.50
CA ALA A 9 -8.61 6.11 6.36
C ALA A 9 -9.60 6.12 5.18
N SER A 10 -10.90 5.99 5.48
CA SER A 10 -11.97 5.85 4.49
C SER A 10 -11.66 4.71 3.52
N GLU A 11 -11.62 4.97 2.21
CA GLU A 11 -11.29 4.00 1.17
C GLU A 11 -9.78 3.75 0.98
N GLY A 12 -8.93 4.43 1.74
CA GLY A 12 -7.48 4.49 1.54
C GLY A 12 -6.62 3.83 2.61
N ASP A 13 -5.31 4.09 2.53
CA ASP A 13 -4.31 3.60 3.47
C ASP A 13 -3.85 4.70 4.46
N ALA A 14 -3.79 4.34 5.75
CA ALA A 14 -3.07 5.08 6.78
C ALA A 14 -2.53 4.10 7.82
N LEU A 15 -1.30 3.64 7.61
CA LEU A 15 -0.71 2.52 8.32
C LEU A 15 0.38 2.97 9.28
N VAL A 16 0.50 2.27 10.41
CA VAL A 16 1.63 2.41 11.34
C VAL A 16 2.25 1.04 11.56
N LEU A 17 3.52 0.88 11.22
CA LEU A 17 4.33 -0.20 11.73
C LEU A 17 5.00 0.25 13.03
N ALA A 18 4.89 -0.54 14.09
CA ALA A 18 5.60 -0.31 15.33
C ALA A 18 6.46 -1.52 15.70
N TRP A 19 7.71 -1.30 16.11
CA TRP A 19 8.61 -2.37 16.53
C TRP A 19 9.53 -1.94 17.67
N GLY A 20 10.14 -2.92 18.33
CA GLY A 20 11.07 -2.71 19.43
C GLY A 20 10.69 -3.48 20.69
N ASP A 21 11.01 -2.95 21.87
CA ASP A 21 10.72 -3.55 23.18
C ASP A 21 9.92 -2.58 24.07
N GLU A 22 9.70 -2.93 25.34
CA GLU A 22 8.91 -2.11 26.27
C GLU A 22 9.56 -0.73 26.54
N ASP A 23 10.87 -0.62 26.41
CA ASP A 23 11.63 0.59 26.72
C ASP A 23 11.90 1.44 25.45
N HIS A 24 11.95 0.81 24.28
CA HIS A 24 12.25 1.46 23.00
C HIS A 24 11.25 1.03 21.92
N SER A 25 10.27 1.88 21.65
CA SER A 25 9.37 1.74 20.51
C SER A 25 9.81 2.65 19.35
N TYR A 26 9.80 2.09 18.15
CA TYR A 26 10.10 2.77 16.88
C TYR A 26 8.91 2.63 15.94
N HIS A 27 8.71 3.64 15.10
CA HIS A 27 7.54 3.69 14.22
C HIS A 27 7.92 3.98 12.78
N ALA A 28 7.14 3.42 11.86
CA ALA A 28 7.10 3.83 10.47
C ALA A 28 5.66 4.11 10.07
N LEU A 29 5.44 5.24 9.42
CA LEU A 29 4.16 5.64 8.84
C LEU A 29 4.12 5.29 7.36
N VAL A 30 2.99 4.79 6.88
CA VAL A 30 2.74 4.60 5.44
C VAL A 30 1.38 5.16 5.10
N ASP A 31 1.38 6.21 4.28
CA ASP A 31 0.19 6.94 3.82
C ASP A 31 -0.64 7.60 4.94
N LEU A 32 -1.57 8.48 4.56
CA LEU A 32 -2.38 9.27 5.51
C LEU A 32 -3.86 9.37 5.12
N GLY A 33 -4.35 8.52 4.21
CA GLY A 33 -5.74 8.55 3.77
C GLY A 33 -6.10 9.83 3.01
N ARG A 34 -7.37 10.21 3.08
CA ARG A 34 -7.91 11.47 2.54
C ARG A 34 -7.67 12.64 3.49
N THR A 35 -7.92 13.88 3.02
CA THR A 35 -7.86 15.09 3.87
C THR A 35 -8.65 14.95 5.18
N LYS A 36 -9.85 14.34 5.12
CA LYS A 36 -10.72 14.17 6.29
C LYS A 36 -10.13 13.21 7.34
N ASP A 37 -9.36 12.22 6.91
CA ASP A 37 -8.87 11.14 7.77
C ASP A 37 -7.72 11.60 8.65
N TYR A 38 -6.89 12.52 8.14
CA TYR A 38 -5.80 13.13 8.89
C TYR A 38 -6.26 13.72 10.24
N GLY A 39 -7.42 14.38 10.27
CA GLY A 39 -7.96 14.98 11.51
C GLY A 39 -8.18 13.93 12.62
N THR A 40 -8.62 12.74 12.24
CA THR A 40 -8.87 11.61 13.14
C THR A 40 -7.56 10.92 13.55
N ALA A 41 -6.62 10.75 12.63
CA ALA A 41 -5.33 10.09 12.92
C ALA A 41 -4.37 10.99 13.72
N ARG A 42 -4.43 12.31 13.54
CA ARG A 42 -3.47 13.28 14.08
C ARG A 42 -3.16 13.14 15.57
N PRO A 43 -4.13 12.94 16.50
CA PRO A 43 -3.82 12.75 17.91
C PRO A 43 -2.90 11.56 18.16
N ALA A 44 -3.16 10.41 17.51
CA ALA A 44 -2.32 9.21 17.65
C ALA A 44 -0.93 9.43 17.04
N LEU A 45 -0.85 10.10 15.88
CA LEU A 45 0.43 10.41 15.24
C LEU A 45 1.34 11.28 16.14
N LYS A 46 0.75 12.16 16.96
CA LYS A 46 1.49 13.04 17.86
C LYS A 46 2.13 12.29 19.04
N GLU A 47 1.52 11.20 19.48
CA GLU A 47 2.00 10.42 20.62
C GLU A 47 3.11 9.42 20.23
N MET A 48 3.39 9.26 18.93
CA MET A 48 4.45 8.38 18.47
C MET A 48 5.83 8.90 18.88
N SER A 49 6.62 8.02 19.49
CA SER A 49 8.05 8.23 19.72
C SER A 49 8.88 7.63 18.59
N ASN A 50 10.07 8.17 18.31
CA ASN A 50 11.03 7.62 17.34
C ASN A 50 10.42 7.20 16.00
N CYS A 51 9.85 8.15 15.26
CA CYS A 51 9.46 7.90 13.88
C CYS A 51 10.73 7.75 13.01
N GLU A 52 11.03 6.54 12.55
CA GLU A 52 12.21 6.27 11.74
C GLU A 52 11.95 6.56 10.26
N LEU A 53 10.74 6.30 9.80
CA LEU A 53 10.37 6.35 8.38
C LEU A 53 8.94 6.87 8.20
N PHE A 54 8.74 7.77 7.25
CA PHE A 54 7.42 8.12 6.74
C PHE A 54 7.38 7.88 5.23
N VAL A 55 6.51 7.00 4.77
CA VAL A 55 6.33 6.66 3.36
C VAL A 55 5.03 7.27 2.86
N ILE A 56 5.08 7.98 1.76
CA ILE A 56 3.93 8.22 0.89
C ILE A 56 4.13 7.33 -0.32
N SER A 57 3.30 6.29 -0.43
CA SER A 57 3.53 5.18 -1.32
C SER A 57 3.34 5.57 -2.78
N HIS A 58 2.33 6.40 -3.09
CA HIS A 58 2.11 7.00 -4.40
C HIS A 58 1.21 8.25 -4.32
N ILE A 59 0.72 8.74 -5.46
CA ILE A 59 0.03 10.03 -5.57
C ILE A 59 -1.50 9.96 -5.54
N ASP A 60 -2.10 8.76 -5.48
CA ASP A 60 -3.55 8.67 -5.46
C ASP A 60 -4.10 9.26 -4.16
N ALA A 61 -5.24 9.93 -4.29
CA ALA A 61 -5.68 10.84 -3.25
C ALA A 61 -6.14 10.12 -1.96
N ASP A 62 -6.56 8.87 -2.04
CA ASP A 62 -6.80 8.00 -0.88
C ASP A 62 -5.51 7.56 -0.15
N HIS A 63 -4.33 7.92 -0.66
CA HIS A 63 -3.04 7.74 0.02
C HIS A 63 -2.41 9.07 0.46
N ILE A 64 -2.29 10.03 -0.47
CA ILE A 64 -1.50 11.26 -0.26
C ILE A 64 -2.31 12.44 0.30
N GLU A 65 -3.63 12.47 0.13
CA GLU A 65 -4.39 13.69 0.36
C GLU A 65 -4.43 14.09 1.83
N GLY A 66 -4.37 13.13 2.75
CA GLY A 66 -4.21 13.35 4.20
C GLY A 66 -2.89 14.06 4.57
N ALA A 67 -1.88 14.03 3.70
CA ALA A 67 -0.66 14.82 3.89
C ALA A 67 -0.88 16.32 3.59
N MET A 68 -1.94 16.71 2.86
CA MET A 68 -2.22 18.10 2.53
C MET A 68 -2.52 18.99 3.75
N PRO A 69 -3.37 18.60 4.71
CA PRO A 69 -3.51 19.33 5.96
C PRO A 69 -2.25 19.25 6.84
N LEU A 70 -1.52 18.12 6.85
CA LEU A 70 -0.24 17.97 7.57
C LEU A 70 0.77 19.05 7.15
N VAL A 71 1.03 19.21 5.85
CA VAL A 71 2.01 20.19 5.35
C VAL A 71 1.58 21.64 5.54
N ARG A 72 0.34 21.92 5.95
CA ARG A 72 -0.12 23.26 6.33
C ARG A 72 0.11 23.60 7.80
N GLU A 73 0.44 22.61 8.64
CA GLU A 73 0.69 22.87 10.06
C GLU A 73 1.94 23.74 10.28
N ALA A 74 1.94 24.52 11.37
CA ALA A 74 3.10 25.31 11.76
C ALA A 74 4.31 24.44 12.10
N ALA A 75 4.06 23.27 12.71
CA ALA A 75 5.04 22.23 12.99
C ALA A 75 4.37 20.87 12.79
N ALA A 76 5.09 19.89 12.24
CA ALA A 76 4.57 18.55 12.09
C ALA A 76 4.33 17.89 13.46
N PRO A 77 3.26 17.08 13.61
CA PRO A 77 2.96 16.41 14.87
C PRO A 77 3.93 15.27 15.20
N PHE A 78 4.71 14.81 14.22
CA PHE A 78 5.77 13.80 14.37
C PHE A 78 7.03 14.25 13.61
N ASN A 79 8.16 13.59 13.87
CA ASN A 79 9.44 13.90 13.23
C ASN A 79 10.11 12.62 12.71
N PRO A 80 9.86 12.23 11.43
CA PRO A 80 10.50 11.08 10.83
C PRO A 80 11.99 11.34 10.61
N LYS A 81 12.84 10.33 10.84
CA LYS A 81 14.26 10.42 10.47
C LYS A 81 14.46 10.43 8.95
N GLU A 82 13.53 9.83 8.21
CA GLU A 82 13.54 9.80 6.75
C GLU A 82 12.12 9.76 6.18
N VAL A 83 11.94 10.37 5.01
CA VAL A 83 10.72 10.32 4.22
C VAL A 83 11.01 9.61 2.90
N TRP A 84 10.16 8.64 2.54
CA TRP A 84 10.15 8.02 1.22
C TRP A 84 8.97 8.49 0.40
N PHE A 85 9.26 9.18 -0.70
CA PHE A 85 8.27 9.66 -1.66
C PHE A 85 8.98 9.96 -2.98
N ASN A 86 8.43 9.51 -4.11
CA ASN A 86 8.98 9.83 -5.43
C ASN A 86 8.17 11.00 -6.04
N ALA A 87 8.61 12.23 -5.77
CA ALA A 87 8.09 13.44 -6.44
C ALA A 87 8.55 13.54 -7.91
N TYR A 88 7.93 14.43 -8.69
CA TYR A 88 8.16 14.57 -10.14
C TYR A 88 9.62 14.54 -10.59
N HIS A 89 10.49 15.32 -9.93
CA HIS A 89 11.91 15.37 -10.31
C HIS A 89 12.58 13.99 -10.21
N HIS A 90 12.20 13.15 -9.23
CA HIS A 90 12.66 11.77 -9.14
C HIS A 90 12.18 10.90 -10.30
N LEU A 91 10.98 11.15 -10.84
CA LEU A 91 10.45 10.43 -12.00
C LEU A 91 11.27 10.76 -13.25
N VAL A 92 11.56 12.06 -13.45
CA VAL A 92 12.43 12.55 -14.53
C VAL A 92 13.83 11.96 -14.41
N GLU A 93 14.44 12.01 -13.23
CA GLU A 93 15.78 11.45 -12.99
C GLU A 93 15.81 9.92 -13.14
N ALA A 94 14.74 9.21 -12.77
CA ALA A 94 14.59 7.77 -13.04
C ALA A 94 14.53 7.48 -14.55
N ARG A 95 13.78 8.28 -15.32
CA ARG A 95 13.78 8.21 -16.79
C ARG A 95 15.19 8.47 -17.34
N ASP A 96 15.92 9.44 -16.80
CA ASP A 96 17.24 9.80 -17.31
C ASP A 96 18.27 8.69 -17.04
N ARG A 97 18.16 7.98 -15.91
CA ARG A 97 18.95 6.78 -15.61
C ARG A 97 18.76 5.67 -16.65
N ILE A 98 17.58 5.54 -17.24
CA ILE A 98 17.29 4.50 -18.26
C ILE A 98 17.49 4.96 -19.71
N THR A 99 17.46 6.28 -19.98
CA THR A 99 17.46 6.83 -21.36
C THR A 99 18.75 7.53 -21.78
N ALA A 100 19.71 7.79 -20.88
CA ALA A 100 20.99 8.42 -21.17
C ALA A 100 20.90 9.60 -22.18
N GLY A 101 20.36 10.75 -21.75
CA GLY A 101 20.56 12.02 -22.47
C GLY A 101 19.31 12.68 -23.07
N LEU A 102 18.14 12.56 -22.46
CA LEU A 102 17.00 13.42 -22.78
C LEU A 102 16.81 14.46 -21.67
N GLU A 103 17.21 15.70 -21.95
CA GLU A 103 16.90 16.84 -21.10
C GLU A 103 15.38 17.10 -21.13
N THR A 104 14.77 17.28 -19.96
CA THR A 104 13.43 17.89 -19.87
C THR A 104 13.35 18.92 -18.77
N GLU A 105 12.60 19.98 -19.06
CA GLU A 105 12.25 21.05 -18.14
C GLU A 105 11.39 20.53 -16.97
N PRO A 106 11.57 21.04 -15.74
CA PRO A 106 10.76 20.65 -14.60
C PRO A 106 9.32 21.21 -14.71
N LEU A 107 8.31 20.35 -14.51
CA LEU A 107 6.89 20.72 -14.40
C LEU A 107 6.19 19.92 -13.28
N ASN A 108 5.32 20.58 -12.53
CA ASN A 108 5.09 20.35 -11.10
C ASN A 108 3.66 19.87 -10.74
N ALA A 109 3.36 18.64 -10.31
CA ALA A 109 1.97 18.31 -9.91
C ALA A 109 1.62 18.88 -8.54
N GLU A 110 0.43 19.43 -8.40
CA GLU A 110 0.08 20.31 -7.28
C GLU A 110 0.16 19.62 -5.91
N GLN A 111 -0.31 18.37 -5.77
CA GLN A 111 -0.25 17.63 -4.50
C GLN A 111 1.18 17.14 -4.19
N GLY A 112 1.87 16.59 -5.19
CA GLY A 112 3.27 16.18 -5.07
C GLY A 112 4.16 17.35 -4.65
N GLU A 113 4.01 18.52 -5.27
CA GLU A 113 4.77 19.73 -4.91
C GLU A 113 4.43 20.30 -3.54
N LYS A 114 3.16 20.24 -3.13
CA LYS A 114 2.77 20.61 -1.77
C LYS A 114 3.46 19.72 -0.75
N LEU A 115 3.54 18.41 -1.02
CA LEU A 115 4.27 17.49 -0.16
C LEU A 115 5.79 17.76 -0.20
N SER A 116 6.39 17.96 -1.38
CA SER A 116 7.80 18.35 -1.54
C SER A 116 8.13 19.58 -0.68
N SER A 117 7.32 20.64 -0.82
CA SER A 117 7.47 21.88 -0.07
C SER A 117 7.31 21.65 1.44
N GLY A 118 6.42 20.73 1.83
CA GLY A 118 6.23 20.33 3.22
C GLY A 118 7.43 19.61 3.82
N ILE A 119 8.03 18.67 3.08
CA ILE A 119 9.25 17.94 3.47
C ILE A 119 10.38 18.93 3.73
N ASP A 120 10.60 19.88 2.82
CA ASP A 120 11.61 20.94 2.95
C ASP A 120 11.32 21.85 4.15
N LYS A 121 10.06 22.31 4.28
CA LYS A 121 9.63 23.17 5.39
C LYS A 121 9.87 22.52 6.75
N PHE A 122 9.64 21.21 6.86
CA PHE A 122 9.88 20.46 8.08
C PHE A 122 11.33 19.98 8.26
N ASN A 123 12.21 20.25 7.29
CA ASN A 123 13.61 19.83 7.28
C ASN A 123 13.78 18.30 7.45
N TRP A 124 12.88 17.54 6.81
CA TRP A 124 12.93 16.08 6.82
C TRP A 124 13.91 15.57 5.78
N LYS A 125 14.64 14.48 6.12
CA LYS A 125 15.55 13.86 5.16
C LYS A 125 14.74 13.10 4.12
N TRP A 126 14.93 13.43 2.87
CA TRP A 126 14.19 12.82 1.77
C TRP A 126 15.04 11.77 1.04
N ASN A 127 14.50 10.55 0.94
CA ASN A 127 15.07 9.40 0.20
C ASN A 127 16.56 9.20 0.50
N SER A 128 17.00 9.46 1.73
CA SER A 128 18.41 9.62 2.08
C SER A 128 19.21 8.32 2.15
N ARG A 129 18.53 7.17 2.19
CA ARG A 129 19.15 5.85 2.01
C ARG A 129 19.50 5.51 0.56
N PHE A 130 19.00 6.27 -0.41
CA PHE A 130 19.33 6.08 -1.82
C PHE A 130 20.33 7.14 -2.24
N ALA A 131 21.52 6.77 -2.73
CA ALA A 131 22.50 7.74 -3.20
C ALA A 131 21.95 8.61 -4.34
N SER A 132 21.09 8.03 -5.18
CA SER A 132 20.34 8.70 -6.25
C SER A 132 19.19 9.57 -5.76
N ARG A 133 18.83 9.51 -4.47
CA ARG A 133 17.60 10.08 -3.89
C ARG A 133 16.31 9.54 -4.48
N ILE A 134 16.35 8.45 -5.23
CA ILE A 134 15.15 7.88 -5.83
C ILE A 134 14.86 6.54 -5.15
N ALA A 135 13.68 6.44 -4.53
CA ALA A 135 13.21 5.22 -3.89
C ALA A 135 12.68 4.26 -4.96
N SER A 136 13.59 3.57 -5.65
CA SER A 136 13.28 2.63 -6.72
C SER A 136 14.22 1.43 -6.71
N ARG A 137 13.77 0.33 -7.32
CA ARG A 137 14.58 -0.88 -7.55
C ARG A 137 15.75 -0.66 -8.51
N GLY A 138 15.78 0.44 -9.25
CA GLY A 138 16.93 0.85 -10.05
C GLY A 138 18.07 1.45 -9.21
N SER A 139 17.81 1.82 -7.96
CA SER A 139 18.84 2.29 -7.02
C SER A 139 19.59 1.09 -6.43
N PRO A 140 20.94 1.07 -6.42
CA PRO A 140 21.73 -0.08 -5.96
C PRO A 140 21.39 -0.54 -4.55
N GLU A 141 21.03 0.39 -3.66
CA GLU A 141 20.68 0.10 -2.26
C GLU A 141 19.41 -0.74 -2.13
N ALA A 142 18.52 -0.69 -3.13
CA ALA A 142 17.30 -1.51 -3.16
C ALA A 142 17.57 -3.00 -3.46
N SER A 143 18.79 -3.37 -3.87
CA SER A 143 19.19 -4.77 -4.06
C SER A 143 19.44 -5.53 -2.74
N GLY A 144 19.60 -4.79 -1.63
CA GLY A 144 19.84 -5.33 -0.31
C GLY A 144 18.77 -4.93 0.70
N GLU A 145 19.11 -5.08 1.98
CA GLU A 145 18.27 -4.65 3.10
C GLU A 145 18.60 -3.21 3.49
N ILE A 146 17.56 -2.39 3.67
CA ILE A 146 17.68 -1.02 4.18
C ILE A 146 17.23 -1.01 5.64
N SER A 147 18.14 -0.70 6.56
CA SER A 147 17.89 -0.85 8.00
C SER A 147 17.44 0.44 8.72
N PHE A 148 16.42 0.34 9.57
CA PHE A 148 15.89 1.39 10.44
C PHE A 148 15.76 0.86 11.87
N ALA A 149 16.67 1.22 12.77
CA ALA A 149 16.63 0.80 14.19
C ALA A 149 16.28 -0.71 14.37
N GLY A 150 16.96 -1.59 13.63
CA GLY A 150 16.74 -3.04 13.66
C GLY A 150 15.67 -3.58 12.71
N LEU A 151 14.77 -2.74 12.17
CA LEU A 151 13.86 -3.12 11.08
C LEU A 151 14.64 -3.21 9.77
N ALA A 152 14.54 -4.31 9.05
CA ALA A 152 15.08 -4.47 7.71
C ALA A 152 13.97 -4.31 6.65
N ILE A 153 14.18 -3.43 5.68
CA ILE A 153 13.24 -3.21 4.57
C ILE A 153 13.85 -3.74 3.27
N ARG A 154 13.07 -4.51 2.49
CA ARG A 154 13.39 -4.90 1.11
C ARG A 154 12.36 -4.30 0.15
N LEU A 155 12.82 -3.50 -0.81
CA LEU A 155 11.96 -2.79 -1.75
C LEU A 155 11.51 -3.71 -2.90
N LEU A 156 10.20 -3.82 -3.12
CA LEU A 156 9.59 -4.65 -4.16
C LEU A 156 9.09 -3.86 -5.38
N SER A 157 8.76 -2.58 -5.18
CA SER A 157 8.25 -1.66 -6.20
C SER A 157 8.57 -0.22 -5.76
N PRO A 158 8.72 0.76 -6.66
CA PRO A 158 8.69 0.66 -8.13
C PRO A 158 10.08 0.41 -8.75
N ASN A 159 10.14 0.13 -10.05
CA ASN A 159 11.38 0.26 -10.83
C ASN A 159 11.43 1.61 -11.61
N ASP A 160 12.59 1.96 -12.17
CA ASP A 160 12.77 3.26 -12.84
C ASP A 160 11.87 3.44 -14.08
N ALA A 161 11.57 2.36 -14.81
CA ALA A 161 10.66 2.42 -15.95
C ALA A 161 9.21 2.65 -15.51
N ASP A 162 8.82 2.13 -14.33
CA ASP A 162 7.50 2.37 -13.75
C ASP A 162 7.33 3.84 -13.35
N LEU A 163 8.36 4.43 -12.71
CA LEU A 163 8.40 5.85 -12.37
C LEU A 163 8.34 6.72 -13.64
N ALA A 164 9.13 6.39 -14.66
CA ALA A 164 9.13 7.12 -15.92
C ALA A 164 7.76 7.06 -16.65
N ALA A 165 7.04 5.94 -16.53
CA ALA A 165 5.72 5.78 -17.14
C ALA A 165 4.64 6.68 -16.52
N LEU A 166 4.86 7.21 -15.31
CA LEU A 166 3.94 8.14 -14.66
C LEU A 166 4.06 9.58 -15.20
N ILE A 167 5.18 9.94 -15.82
CA ILE A 167 5.46 11.32 -16.28
C ILE A 167 4.36 11.89 -17.19
N PRO A 168 3.89 11.21 -18.25
CA PRO A 168 2.89 11.79 -19.15
C PRO A 168 1.59 12.13 -18.43
N ARG A 169 1.12 11.23 -17.55
CA ARG A 169 -0.11 11.42 -16.79
C ARG A 169 0.01 12.56 -15.78
N TRP A 170 1.15 12.66 -15.12
CA TRP A 170 1.47 13.77 -14.24
C TRP A 170 1.46 15.12 -14.98
N MET A 171 1.90 15.16 -16.23
CA MET A 171 1.84 16.36 -17.08
C MET A 171 0.40 16.68 -17.53
N ASP A 172 -0.41 15.69 -17.91
CA ASP A 172 -1.81 15.89 -18.31
C ASP A 172 -2.62 16.58 -17.20
N GLU A 173 -2.38 16.20 -15.93
CA GLU A 173 -3.04 16.82 -14.77
C GLU A 173 -2.71 18.30 -14.60
N LEU A 174 -1.50 18.69 -15.00
CA LEU A 174 -1.08 20.07 -14.93
C LEU A 174 -1.73 20.94 -15.98
N GLU A 175 -1.78 20.47 -17.21
CA GLU A 175 -2.40 21.19 -18.32
C GLU A 175 -3.90 21.40 -18.09
N ALA A 176 -4.55 20.47 -17.39
CA ALA A 176 -5.97 20.54 -17.05
C ALA A 176 -6.36 21.72 -16.13
N ASN A 177 -5.42 22.46 -15.54
CA ASN A 177 -5.64 23.70 -14.75
C ASN A 177 -6.85 23.65 -13.79
N GLY A 178 -7.08 22.50 -13.14
CA GLY A 178 -8.31 22.28 -12.40
C GLY A 178 -8.29 20.99 -11.60
N LEU A 179 -7.67 21.06 -10.41
CA LEU A 179 -8.05 20.41 -9.15
C LEU A 179 -8.90 19.13 -9.29
N ARG A 180 -8.38 18.10 -9.95
CA ARG A 180 -8.81 16.75 -9.62
C ARG A 180 -7.67 16.12 -8.83
N PRO A 181 -7.88 15.89 -7.51
CA PRO A 181 -7.08 14.90 -6.80
C PRO A 181 -7.05 13.64 -7.65
N PHE A 182 -5.89 13.01 -7.78
CA PHE A 182 -5.80 11.79 -8.56
C PHE A 182 -6.84 10.80 -8.02
N ASP A 183 -7.83 10.48 -8.85
CA ASP A 183 -8.72 9.33 -8.72
C ASP A 183 -9.56 9.15 -9.99
N PRO A 184 -8.98 8.65 -11.09
CA PRO A 184 -9.75 7.89 -12.04
C PRO A 184 -9.04 6.56 -12.20
N ASP A 185 -9.32 5.65 -11.27
CA ASP A 185 -9.45 4.27 -11.68
C ASP A 185 -10.63 4.27 -12.66
N HIS A 186 -10.35 4.27 -13.97
CA HIS A 186 -11.38 4.04 -14.98
C HIS A 186 -11.80 2.58 -14.85
N GLY A 187 -12.54 2.28 -13.78
CA GLY A 187 -13.53 1.23 -13.76
C GLY A 187 -14.37 1.46 -15.00
N MET A 188 -14.16 0.59 -15.99
CA MET A 188 -15.01 0.50 -17.17
C MET A 188 -16.45 0.30 -16.68
N GLY A 189 -17.25 1.36 -16.70
CA GLY A 189 -18.68 1.34 -16.44
C GLY A 189 -19.10 2.26 -15.29
N GLU A 190 -20.24 2.93 -15.47
CA GLU A 190 -21.14 3.27 -14.36
C GLU A 190 -21.21 2.09 -13.38
N PRO A 191 -21.46 2.28 -12.07
CA PRO A 191 -21.75 1.17 -11.18
C PRO A 191 -22.88 0.38 -11.83
N GLY A 192 -22.53 -0.76 -12.42
CA GLY A 192 -23.47 -1.61 -13.10
C GLY A 192 -24.57 -1.87 -12.11
N SER A 193 -25.80 -1.59 -12.51
CA SER A 193 -27.02 -1.97 -11.82
C SER A 193 -27.12 -3.48 -11.60
N ASP A 194 -26.13 -4.25 -12.03
CA ASP A 194 -25.88 -5.66 -11.71
C ASP A 194 -25.38 -5.77 -10.26
N ARG A 195 -26.17 -5.23 -9.32
CA ARG A 195 -26.27 -5.81 -7.99
C ARG A 195 -26.93 -7.17 -8.21
N GLU A 196 -26.16 -8.16 -8.66
CA GLU A 196 -26.56 -9.52 -8.40
C GLU A 196 -26.63 -9.64 -6.88
N PRO A 197 -27.80 -9.90 -6.30
CA PRO A 197 -27.87 -10.20 -4.89
C PRO A 197 -26.89 -11.34 -4.64
N LEU A 198 -25.93 -11.15 -3.74
CA LEU A 198 -24.99 -12.17 -3.31
C LEU A 198 -25.75 -13.22 -2.46
N SER A 199 -26.75 -13.89 -3.06
CA SER A 199 -27.39 -15.06 -2.48
C SER A 199 -26.48 -16.25 -2.74
N GLY A 200 -25.58 -16.49 -1.78
CA GLY A 200 -24.56 -17.55 -1.82
C GLY A 200 -23.29 -17.10 -2.53
N LEU A 201 -22.22 -16.83 -1.77
CA LEU A 201 -20.88 -16.65 -2.32
C LEU A 201 -20.39 -17.96 -2.93
N ASP A 202 -20.36 -18.06 -4.26
CA ASP A 202 -19.65 -19.14 -4.95
C ASP A 202 -18.16 -18.78 -5.04
N VAL A 203 -17.42 -19.12 -3.99
CA VAL A 203 -15.99 -18.79 -3.84
C VAL A 203 -15.16 -19.41 -4.96
N GLU A 204 -15.41 -20.66 -5.36
CA GLU A 204 -14.66 -21.26 -6.46
C GLU A 204 -14.95 -20.58 -7.80
N GLN A 205 -16.22 -20.21 -8.07
CA GLN A 205 -16.57 -19.45 -9.28
C GLN A 205 -15.87 -18.09 -9.29
N LEU A 206 -15.91 -17.35 -8.17
CA LEU A 206 -15.23 -16.07 -8.02
C LEU A 206 -13.71 -16.19 -8.25
N ALA A 207 -13.08 -17.19 -7.64
CA ALA A 207 -11.65 -17.44 -7.80
C ALA A 207 -11.27 -17.80 -9.24
N SER A 208 -12.16 -18.50 -9.96
CA SER A 208 -11.94 -18.93 -11.35
C SER A 208 -12.04 -17.80 -12.39
N LYS A 209 -12.59 -16.64 -12.02
CA LYS A 209 -12.71 -15.49 -12.93
C LYS A 209 -11.33 -15.05 -13.40
N ARG A 210 -11.21 -14.84 -14.72
CA ARG A 210 -9.96 -14.43 -15.38
C ARG A 210 -9.34 -13.23 -14.67
N PHE A 211 -8.09 -13.39 -14.24
CA PHE A 211 -7.28 -12.29 -13.72
C PHE A 211 -6.87 -11.35 -14.86
N LYS A 212 -7.02 -10.04 -14.64
CA LYS A 212 -6.51 -8.99 -15.51
C LYS A 212 -5.79 -7.99 -14.62
N GLU A 213 -4.48 -7.88 -14.81
CA GLU A 213 -3.66 -6.94 -14.05
C GLU A 213 -4.09 -5.49 -14.31
N ASP A 214 -3.94 -4.67 -13.27
CA ASP A 214 -4.03 -3.23 -13.34
C ASP A 214 -3.08 -2.66 -14.42
N THR A 215 -3.46 -1.52 -14.99
CA THR A 215 -2.69 -0.79 -16.00
C THR A 215 -2.44 0.67 -15.63
N ALA A 216 -2.94 1.14 -14.49
CA ALA A 216 -2.80 2.51 -14.04
C ALA A 216 -1.34 2.85 -13.70
N ALA A 217 -0.81 3.90 -14.33
CA ALA A 217 0.58 4.33 -14.11
C ALA A 217 0.92 4.69 -12.64
N PRO A 218 0.04 5.34 -11.85
CA PRO A 218 0.34 5.65 -10.45
C PRO A 218 0.43 4.42 -9.56
N ASN A 219 -0.51 3.49 -9.69
CA ASN A 219 -0.48 2.19 -8.99
C ASN A 219 0.81 1.43 -9.31
N ARG A 220 1.29 1.53 -10.55
CA ARG A 220 2.59 0.98 -10.93
C ARG A 220 3.79 1.64 -10.23
N SER A 221 3.67 2.92 -9.89
CA SER A 221 4.71 3.71 -9.23
C SER A 221 4.77 3.51 -7.70
N SER A 222 3.85 2.74 -7.13
CA SER A 222 3.73 2.59 -5.68
C SER A 222 4.98 1.99 -5.05
N ILE A 223 5.41 2.59 -3.94
CA ILE A 223 6.45 2.08 -3.05
C ILE A 223 5.87 0.89 -2.27
N ALA A 224 6.13 -0.33 -2.72
CA ALA A 224 5.78 -1.56 -2.02
C ALA A 224 7.03 -2.23 -1.47
N PHE A 225 6.95 -2.78 -0.26
CA PHE A 225 8.12 -3.34 0.42
C PHE A 225 7.77 -4.43 1.44
N ILE A 226 8.77 -5.22 1.79
CA ILE A 226 8.74 -6.15 2.90
C ILE A 226 9.47 -5.51 4.08
N ALA A 227 8.83 -5.46 5.24
CA ALA A 227 9.45 -5.05 6.49
C ALA A 227 9.66 -6.29 7.38
N GLU A 228 10.88 -6.45 7.90
CA GLU A 228 11.30 -7.58 8.72
C GLU A 228 11.87 -7.12 10.06
N PHE A 229 11.34 -7.67 11.15
CA PHE A 229 11.88 -7.48 12.49
C PHE A 229 11.73 -8.77 13.30
N GLY A 230 12.78 -9.16 14.03
CA GLY A 230 12.76 -10.38 14.85
C GLY A 230 12.45 -11.66 14.07
N GLY A 231 12.83 -11.72 12.78
CA GLY A 231 12.57 -12.85 11.89
C GLY A 231 11.12 -12.96 11.38
N ARG A 232 10.24 -12.02 11.71
CA ARG A 232 8.86 -11.95 11.20
C ARG A 232 8.77 -10.90 10.10
N ARG A 233 7.98 -11.16 9.06
CA ARG A 233 7.90 -10.33 7.85
C ARG A 233 6.47 -9.89 7.58
N VAL A 234 6.29 -8.62 7.24
CA VAL A 234 5.04 -8.09 6.71
C VAL A 234 5.28 -7.50 5.32
N LEU A 235 4.43 -7.85 4.37
CA LEU A 235 4.43 -7.23 3.04
C LEU A 235 3.41 -6.09 3.04
N LEU A 236 3.86 -4.89 2.70
CA LEU A 236 3.03 -3.72 2.48
C LEU A 236 2.95 -3.46 0.99
N GLY A 237 1.82 -3.84 0.39
CA GLY A 237 1.66 -3.89 -1.06
C GLY A 237 1.34 -2.54 -1.72
N ALA A 238 0.91 -1.54 -0.96
CA ALA A 238 0.34 -0.29 -1.49
C ALA A 238 -0.59 -0.61 -2.67
N ASP A 239 -0.50 0.11 -3.79
CA ASP A 239 -1.30 -0.22 -4.99
C ASP A 239 -0.46 -0.92 -6.07
N ALA A 240 0.73 -1.39 -5.71
CA ALA A 240 1.71 -1.92 -6.64
C ALA A 240 1.14 -3.04 -7.51
N HIS A 241 1.56 -3.05 -8.78
CA HIS A 241 1.19 -4.12 -9.69
C HIS A 241 1.81 -5.46 -9.24
N PRO A 242 1.03 -6.56 -9.25
CA PRO A 242 1.50 -7.85 -8.76
C PRO A 242 2.65 -8.40 -9.60
N GLY A 243 2.70 -8.17 -10.91
CA GLY A 243 3.82 -8.60 -11.75
C GLY A 243 5.17 -7.96 -11.37
N ILE A 244 5.18 -6.73 -10.82
CA ILE A 244 6.42 -6.09 -10.34
C ILE A 244 6.88 -6.75 -9.04
N MET A 245 5.95 -6.89 -8.09
CA MET A 245 6.23 -7.54 -6.80
C MET A 245 6.63 -9.00 -6.97
N GLU A 246 5.99 -9.75 -7.87
CA GLU A 246 6.32 -11.14 -8.17
C GLU A 246 7.77 -11.27 -8.66
N ARG A 247 8.19 -10.42 -9.61
CA ARG A 247 9.58 -10.41 -10.09
C ARG A 247 10.55 -10.14 -8.94
N ALA A 248 10.28 -9.12 -8.13
CA ALA A 248 11.12 -8.78 -6.98
C ALA A 248 11.21 -9.93 -5.96
N LEU A 249 10.09 -10.57 -5.64
CA LEU A 249 10.05 -11.73 -4.73
C LEU A 249 10.85 -12.92 -5.29
N ARG A 250 10.75 -13.20 -6.59
CA ARG A 250 11.53 -14.27 -7.24
C ARG A 250 13.04 -14.00 -7.20
N GLU A 251 13.45 -12.74 -7.33
CA GLU A 251 14.85 -12.34 -7.15
C GLU A 251 15.34 -12.56 -5.71
N LEU A 252 14.44 -12.50 -4.72
CA LEU A 252 14.70 -12.89 -3.33
C LEU A 252 14.66 -14.42 -3.09
N GLY A 253 14.47 -15.22 -4.14
CA GLY A 253 14.43 -16.68 -4.08
C GLY A 253 13.02 -17.28 -3.93
N ALA A 254 11.96 -16.48 -3.94
CA ALA A 254 10.59 -16.97 -3.84
C ALA A 254 10.21 -17.84 -5.04
N SER A 255 9.63 -19.00 -4.79
CA SER A 255 9.09 -19.88 -5.82
C SER A 255 7.92 -20.69 -5.27
N GLU A 256 7.23 -21.45 -6.12
CA GLU A 256 6.16 -22.33 -5.64
C GLU A 256 6.73 -23.51 -4.82
N ALA A 257 7.99 -23.89 -5.06
CA ALA A 257 8.67 -24.95 -4.31
C ALA A 257 9.26 -24.45 -2.97
N GLU A 258 9.67 -23.19 -2.93
CA GLU A 258 10.19 -22.49 -1.75
C GLU A 258 9.45 -21.16 -1.61
N PRO A 259 8.19 -21.17 -1.11
CA PRO A 259 7.39 -19.95 -1.00
C PRO A 259 7.96 -19.01 0.06
N TYR A 260 7.88 -17.71 -0.19
CA TYR A 260 8.47 -16.70 0.67
C TYR A 260 7.63 -16.48 1.93
N PRO A 261 8.17 -16.70 3.14
CA PRO A 261 7.37 -16.65 4.37
C PRO A 261 7.04 -15.22 4.78
N LEU A 262 5.75 -14.98 4.99
CA LEU A 262 5.17 -13.74 5.48
C LEU A 262 4.26 -14.03 6.66
N ALA A 263 4.44 -13.27 7.74
CA ALA A 263 3.53 -13.31 8.86
C ALA A 263 2.23 -12.53 8.60
N CYS A 264 2.26 -11.54 7.69
CA CYS A 264 1.07 -10.85 7.21
C CYS A 264 1.32 -10.24 5.82
N PHE A 265 0.30 -10.22 4.98
CA PHE A 265 0.28 -9.45 3.74
C PHE A 265 -0.84 -8.39 3.83
N LYS A 266 -0.47 -7.12 3.94
CA LYS A 266 -1.39 -6.02 3.67
C LYS A 266 -1.64 -5.96 2.17
N VAL A 267 -2.79 -6.49 1.76
CA VAL A 267 -3.11 -6.73 0.35
C VAL A 267 -3.06 -5.43 -0.44
N SER A 268 -2.62 -5.54 -1.69
CA SER A 268 -2.46 -4.38 -2.56
C SER A 268 -3.81 -3.81 -2.98
N HIS A 269 -3.85 -2.49 -3.19
CA HIS A 269 -4.97 -1.74 -3.75
C HIS A 269 -6.28 -2.09 -3.07
N HIS A 270 -6.24 -2.08 -1.74
CA HIS A 270 -7.40 -2.29 -0.86
C HIS A 270 -8.13 -3.63 -1.06
N GLY A 271 -7.50 -4.58 -1.77
CA GLY A 271 -8.13 -5.83 -2.17
C GLY A 271 -8.79 -5.81 -3.55
N SER A 272 -8.39 -4.90 -4.44
CA SER A 272 -8.78 -4.89 -5.85
C SER A 272 -8.44 -6.21 -6.54
N LYS A 273 -9.37 -6.71 -7.36
CA LYS A 273 -9.20 -7.94 -8.15
C LYS A 273 -8.10 -7.89 -9.20
N ALA A 274 -7.52 -6.71 -9.43
CA ALA A 274 -6.48 -6.47 -10.43
C ALA A 274 -5.06 -6.42 -9.84
N ASN A 275 -4.91 -6.42 -8.49
CA ASN A 275 -3.61 -6.12 -7.85
C ASN A 275 -3.06 -7.27 -6.97
N THR A 276 -3.84 -8.33 -6.73
CA THR A 276 -3.35 -9.57 -6.08
C THR A 276 -3.58 -10.76 -7.01
N SER A 277 -2.54 -11.17 -7.74
CA SER A 277 -2.62 -12.25 -8.73
C SER A 277 -2.57 -13.65 -8.10
N PRO A 278 -3.12 -14.68 -8.75
CA PRO A 278 -2.87 -16.07 -8.35
C PRO A 278 -1.38 -16.42 -8.32
N GLU A 279 -0.58 -15.86 -9.22
CA GLU A 279 0.86 -16.10 -9.34
C GLU A 279 1.63 -15.63 -8.11
N ILE A 280 1.34 -14.42 -7.61
CA ILE A 280 2.01 -13.91 -6.41
C ILE A 280 1.57 -14.72 -5.18
N LEU A 281 0.29 -15.12 -5.09
CA LEU A 281 -0.20 -15.94 -3.99
C LEU A 281 0.47 -17.32 -3.91
N ARG A 282 0.82 -17.93 -5.05
CA ARG A 282 1.49 -19.25 -5.08
C ARG A 282 2.95 -19.22 -4.60
N ILE A 283 3.61 -18.07 -4.64
CA ILE A 283 5.01 -17.93 -4.20
C ILE A 283 5.14 -17.33 -2.80
N LEU A 284 4.03 -17.11 -2.10
CA LEU A 284 4.01 -16.60 -0.74
C LEU A 284 3.55 -17.69 0.24
N ASP A 285 4.34 -17.91 1.28
CA ASP A 285 3.88 -18.65 2.46
C ASP A 285 3.22 -17.67 3.44
N CYS A 286 1.90 -17.47 3.30
CA CYS A 286 1.14 -16.54 4.12
C CYS A 286 -0.28 -17.03 4.41
N THR A 287 -0.72 -16.89 5.66
CA THR A 287 -2.10 -17.21 6.09
C THR A 287 -2.85 -16.00 6.65
N ALA A 288 -2.22 -14.83 6.75
CA ALA A 288 -2.81 -13.63 7.34
C ALA A 288 -2.82 -12.49 6.31
N PHE A 289 -4.03 -12.02 5.98
CA PHE A 289 -4.25 -11.01 4.95
C PHE A 289 -4.99 -9.83 5.55
N ALA A 290 -4.47 -8.63 5.37
CA ALA A 290 -5.04 -7.41 5.92
C ALA A 290 -5.58 -6.51 4.80
N PHE A 291 -6.79 -6.01 4.98
CA PHE A 291 -7.53 -5.16 4.05
C PHE A 291 -7.85 -3.84 4.74
N SER A 292 -7.44 -2.72 4.15
CA SER A 292 -7.81 -1.38 4.59
C SER A 292 -8.73 -0.76 3.55
N THR A 293 -9.98 -0.51 3.90
CA THR A 293 -10.93 0.26 3.06
C THR A 293 -12.33 0.17 3.66
N ASP A 294 -13.07 1.27 3.63
CA ASP A 294 -14.50 1.30 3.93
C ASP A 294 -15.39 0.96 2.72
N GLY A 295 -14.78 0.72 1.55
CA GLY A 295 -15.46 0.40 0.30
C GLY A 295 -16.28 1.54 -0.30
N SER A 296 -16.27 2.74 0.28
CA SER A 296 -17.22 3.83 -0.05
C SER A 296 -17.12 4.33 -1.49
N ARG A 297 -15.96 4.15 -2.13
CA ARG A 297 -15.71 4.61 -3.51
C ARG A 297 -15.66 3.49 -4.55
N HIS A 298 -14.86 2.46 -4.31
CA HIS A 298 -14.61 1.38 -5.28
C HIS A 298 -15.26 0.04 -4.91
N ASN A 299 -15.99 -0.01 -3.79
CA ASN A 299 -16.56 -1.23 -3.22
C ASN A 299 -15.51 -2.32 -2.95
N HIS A 300 -14.26 -1.91 -2.67
CA HIS A 300 -13.20 -2.81 -2.22
C HIS A 300 -13.42 -3.29 -0.77
N PRO A 301 -12.96 -4.51 -0.42
CA PRO A 301 -12.25 -5.45 -1.28
C PRO A 301 -13.16 -6.13 -2.33
N ASP A 302 -12.62 -6.40 -3.52
CA ASP A 302 -13.34 -7.20 -4.53
C ASP A 302 -13.47 -8.66 -4.06
N PRO A 303 -14.63 -9.30 -4.29
CA PRO A 303 -14.85 -10.67 -3.86
C PRO A 303 -13.93 -11.68 -4.56
N GLU A 304 -13.49 -11.40 -5.80
CA GLU A 304 -12.53 -12.24 -6.51
C GLU A 304 -11.17 -12.32 -5.81
N THR A 305 -10.71 -11.23 -5.19
CA THR A 305 -9.44 -11.20 -4.47
C THR A 305 -9.47 -12.13 -3.26
N ILE A 306 -10.52 -11.99 -2.44
CA ILE A 306 -10.71 -12.83 -1.26
C ILE A 306 -10.87 -14.28 -1.68
N ALA A 307 -11.66 -14.56 -2.72
CA ALA A 307 -11.84 -15.91 -3.23
C ALA A 307 -10.52 -16.56 -3.70
N ARG A 308 -9.67 -15.82 -4.43
CA ARG A 308 -8.34 -16.30 -4.84
C ARG A 308 -7.44 -16.58 -3.65
N ILE A 309 -7.44 -15.73 -2.63
CA ILE A 309 -6.72 -15.96 -1.37
C ILE A 309 -7.19 -17.26 -0.71
N LEU A 310 -8.51 -17.46 -0.58
CA LEU A 310 -9.08 -18.64 0.05
C LEU A 310 -8.71 -19.93 -0.70
N VAL A 311 -8.87 -19.95 -2.04
CA VAL A 311 -8.62 -21.12 -2.89
C VAL A 311 -7.12 -21.44 -3.05
N ASN A 312 -6.22 -20.46 -2.91
CA ASN A 312 -4.78 -20.70 -3.05
C ASN A 312 -4.21 -21.71 -2.04
N ASP A 313 -4.82 -21.81 -0.85
CA ASP A 313 -4.38 -22.74 0.19
C ASP A 313 -5.57 -23.24 1.04
N PRO A 314 -6.39 -24.18 0.53
CA PRO A 314 -7.61 -24.59 1.23
C PRO A 314 -7.33 -25.39 2.52
N VAL A 315 -6.06 -25.72 2.80
CA VAL A 315 -5.67 -26.59 3.91
C VAL A 315 -5.41 -25.78 5.18
N ARG A 316 -4.58 -24.74 5.10
CA ARG A 316 -4.18 -23.98 6.29
C ARG A 316 -5.21 -22.92 6.65
N GLN A 317 -5.44 -22.75 7.95
CA GLN A 317 -6.42 -21.78 8.40
C GLN A 317 -5.94 -20.37 8.09
N LYS A 318 -6.76 -19.59 7.38
CA LYS A 318 -6.48 -18.18 7.09
C LYS A 318 -7.14 -17.23 8.07
N VAL A 319 -6.55 -16.05 8.19
CA VAL A 319 -7.10 -14.91 8.92
C VAL A 319 -7.24 -13.74 7.96
N LEU A 320 -8.46 -13.24 7.83
CA LEU A 320 -8.77 -12.05 7.05
C LEU A 320 -9.04 -10.89 8.03
N TYR A 321 -8.14 -9.92 8.05
CA TYR A 321 -8.25 -8.73 8.88
C TYR A 321 -8.88 -7.59 8.08
N PHE A 322 -10.05 -7.13 8.51
CA PHE A 322 -10.71 -5.97 7.92
C PHE A 322 -10.69 -4.82 8.94
N ASN A 323 -10.16 -3.65 8.56
CA ASN A 323 -10.18 -2.47 9.45
C ASN A 323 -11.55 -1.78 9.52
N TYR A 324 -12.52 -2.23 8.71
CA TYR A 324 -13.90 -1.78 8.74
C TYR A 324 -14.86 -2.98 8.61
N ALA A 325 -16.04 -2.84 9.23
CA ALA A 325 -17.15 -3.78 9.09
C ALA A 325 -18.26 -3.16 8.23
N GLN A 326 -18.26 -3.48 6.93
CA GLN A 326 -19.30 -3.07 5.97
C GLN A 326 -19.78 -4.26 5.13
N GLU A 327 -20.85 -4.08 4.35
CA GLU A 327 -21.50 -5.16 3.57
C GLU A 327 -20.53 -6.05 2.78
N ASN A 328 -19.59 -5.44 2.03
CA ASN A 328 -18.64 -6.19 1.19
C ASN A 328 -17.54 -6.94 1.98
N THR A 329 -17.40 -6.70 3.28
CA THR A 329 -16.48 -7.43 4.18
C THR A 329 -17.23 -8.39 5.11
N THR A 330 -18.37 -7.98 5.66
CA THR A 330 -19.18 -8.80 6.58
C THR A 330 -19.85 -9.97 5.89
N ILE A 331 -20.06 -9.92 4.57
CA ILE A 331 -20.53 -11.07 3.80
C ILE A 331 -19.58 -12.28 3.92
N TRP A 332 -18.29 -12.05 4.17
CA TRP A 332 -17.30 -13.12 4.37
C TRP A 332 -17.32 -13.69 5.79
N ASN A 333 -18.07 -13.11 6.72
CA ASN A 333 -18.25 -13.60 8.08
C ASN A 333 -19.40 -14.62 8.19
N ASP A 334 -19.61 -15.40 7.12
CA ASP A 334 -20.61 -16.47 7.07
C ASP A 334 -20.02 -17.79 7.64
N PRO A 335 -20.64 -18.40 8.67
CA PRO A 335 -20.12 -19.60 9.31
C PRO A 335 -19.99 -20.82 8.38
N GLU A 336 -20.83 -20.94 7.34
CA GLU A 336 -20.74 -22.04 6.39
C GLU A 336 -19.52 -21.88 5.48
N THR A 337 -19.34 -20.69 4.92
CA THR A 337 -18.21 -20.32 4.08
C THR A 337 -16.89 -20.42 4.85
N MET A 338 -16.83 -19.89 6.08
CA MET A 338 -15.65 -19.99 6.97
C MET A 338 -15.23 -21.43 7.25
N ARG A 339 -16.20 -22.33 7.51
CA ARG A 339 -15.90 -23.76 7.70
C ARG A 339 -15.42 -24.42 6.41
N ARG A 340 -16.05 -24.10 5.27
CA ARG A 340 -15.73 -24.73 3.98
C ARG A 340 -14.33 -24.38 3.49
N PHE A 341 -13.90 -23.12 3.65
CA PHE A 341 -12.59 -22.64 3.18
C PHE A 341 -11.54 -22.46 4.27
N ASN A 342 -11.83 -22.97 5.48
CA ASN A 342 -10.96 -22.92 6.65
C ASN A 342 -10.35 -21.53 6.90
N TYR A 343 -11.18 -20.53 7.20
CA TYR A 343 -10.70 -19.20 7.56
C TYR A 343 -11.54 -18.56 8.66
N HIS A 344 -11.06 -17.46 9.22
CA HIS A 344 -11.87 -16.56 10.02
C HIS A 344 -11.61 -15.10 9.71
N CYS A 345 -12.60 -14.27 9.98
CA CYS A 345 -12.52 -12.83 9.83
C CYS A 345 -12.26 -12.17 11.19
N VAL A 346 -11.48 -11.10 11.18
CA VAL A 346 -11.27 -10.21 12.32
C VAL A 346 -11.72 -8.82 11.91
N PHE A 347 -12.59 -8.24 12.74
CA PHE A 347 -13.16 -6.90 12.55
C PHE A 347 -12.83 -6.03 13.76
N PRO A 348 -12.97 -4.69 13.65
CA PRO A 348 -12.91 -3.81 14.81
C PRO A 348 -14.02 -4.14 15.81
N ALA A 349 -13.88 -3.68 17.06
CA ALA A 349 -14.95 -3.76 18.04
C ALA A 349 -16.19 -3.00 17.56
N GLN A 350 -17.37 -3.33 18.11
CA GLN A 350 -18.62 -2.73 17.67
C GLN A 350 -18.61 -1.21 17.83
N GLY A 351 -18.79 -0.49 16.72
CA GLY A 351 -18.77 0.97 16.68
C GLY A 351 -17.36 1.59 16.59
N GLU A 352 -16.31 0.78 16.56
CA GLU A 352 -14.93 1.21 16.33
C GLU A 352 -14.52 1.00 14.87
N GLN A 353 -13.42 1.64 14.48
CA GLN A 353 -12.79 1.52 13.17
C GLN A 353 -11.28 1.41 13.37
N GLY A 354 -10.61 0.80 12.41
CA GLY A 354 -9.19 0.51 12.50
C GLY A 354 -8.90 -0.82 13.18
N LEU A 355 -7.66 -1.28 13.08
CA LEU A 355 -7.25 -2.57 13.62
C LEU A 355 -5.76 -2.59 13.94
N VAL A 356 -5.38 -3.33 14.97
CA VAL A 356 -3.97 -3.61 15.31
C VAL A 356 -3.70 -5.11 15.14
N ILE A 357 -2.72 -5.44 14.32
CA ILE A 357 -2.29 -6.82 14.02
C ILE A 357 -0.92 -7.04 14.64
N SER A 358 -0.76 -8.10 15.43
CA SER A 358 0.57 -8.55 15.88
C SER A 358 1.25 -9.32 14.76
N ILE A 359 2.35 -8.79 14.25
CA ILE A 359 3.12 -9.34 13.12
C ILE A 359 4.00 -10.46 13.56
#